data_AF-A0A6C0I8U5-F1
#
_entry.id   AF-A0A6C0I8U5-F1
#
_cell.length_a   1.000
_cell.length_b   1.000
_cell.length_c   1.000
_cell.angle_alpha   90.00
_cell.angle_beta   90.00
_cell.angle_gamma   90.00
#
_symmetry.space_group_name_H-M   'P 1'
#
loop_
_entity.id
_entity.type
_entity.pdbx_description
1 polymer ?
#
loop_
_entity_poly.entity_id
_entity_poly.type
_entity_poly.pdbx_seq_one_letter_code
_entity_poly.pdbx_strand_id
1 'polypeptide(L)'
;MTTKYTYNYNVLESYINENKITLNKDYSEAKVTRDTFIDGKCLTTNCENNFSKTFRRLKKSEAFCEVCSKVKRYKKSKDTCFKKYGVEYVLQVKEIKDKCNKVIKEKYNVENISQLDEIKEKKIKTCQKNHGVNVSFESNEIKNKIKDKFIKKYGVDNPFKSEIIKETIKNTNLIKYGHENPQQNNDIKQKTKNTCLQKYGYENVLLLEKVIENRKQICFEKYGTNYFMQSELGKNIYKQTCLHKYGVENPQQVPEIAEKGSKNSYRSKLYTFPSGKQISCQGYEPFALNKLIKDELINETDIVTGAKNVPIIWYNDETGKKHCHYVDIFIPSQNRMIEVKSTWTAEKKKDNIFLKQEASKNLGYLYEIWVYNNKGTIVKCIS
;
A
#
# COMPACT_ATOMS: atom_id res chain seq x y z
N MET A 1 -25.50 -56.36 -36.61
CA MET A 1 -26.43 -56.97 -35.64
C MET A 1 -26.34 -56.21 -34.33
N THR A 2 -27.35 -55.42 -33.97
CA THR A 2 -27.42 -54.74 -32.67
C THR A 2 -27.76 -55.77 -31.60
N THR A 3 -26.77 -56.20 -30.83
CA THR A 3 -26.98 -57.05 -29.65
C THR A 3 -28.01 -56.39 -28.73
N LYS A 4 -29.22 -56.96 -28.66
CA LYS A 4 -30.26 -56.54 -27.70
C LYS A 4 -29.74 -56.89 -26.31
N TYR A 5 -29.15 -55.92 -25.62
CA TYR A 5 -28.83 -56.05 -24.21
C TYR A 5 -30.14 -56.16 -23.42
N THR A 6 -30.37 -57.31 -22.80
CA THR A 6 -31.41 -57.48 -21.79
C THR A 6 -30.94 -56.79 -20.50
N TYR A 7 -31.83 -56.02 -19.90
CA TYR A 7 -31.60 -55.39 -18.60
C TYR A 7 -32.55 -56.07 -17.61
N ASN A 8 -32.00 -56.86 -16.69
CA ASN A 8 -32.70 -57.56 -15.62
C ASN A 8 -31.77 -57.67 -14.40
N TYR A 9 -32.27 -58.24 -13.30
CA TYR A 9 -31.50 -58.37 -12.05
C TYR A 9 -30.23 -59.19 -12.25
N ASN A 10 -30.28 -60.35 -12.92
CA ASN A 10 -29.12 -61.20 -13.14
C ASN A 10 -27.99 -60.46 -13.88
N VAL A 11 -28.33 -59.63 -14.87
CA VAL A 11 -27.36 -58.80 -15.61
C VAL A 11 -26.82 -57.67 -14.74
N LEU A 12 -27.60 -57.15 -13.79
CA LEU A 12 -27.13 -56.19 -12.80
C LEU A 12 -26.15 -56.87 -11.84
N GLU A 13 -26.54 -57.99 -11.24
CA GLU A 13 -25.72 -58.75 -10.30
C GLU A 13 -24.34 -59.11 -10.89
N SER A 14 -24.30 -59.66 -12.11
CA SER A 14 -23.05 -59.95 -12.83
C SER A 14 -22.18 -58.69 -12.95
N TYR A 15 -22.76 -57.58 -13.40
CA TYR A 15 -22.04 -56.33 -13.58
C TYR A 15 -21.50 -55.76 -12.26
N ILE A 16 -22.27 -55.84 -11.18
CA ILE A 16 -21.88 -55.35 -9.86
C ILE A 16 -20.71 -56.19 -9.31
N ASN A 17 -20.77 -57.51 -9.45
CA ASN A 17 -19.72 -58.43 -9.03
C ASN A 17 -18.42 -58.24 -9.84
N GLU A 18 -18.54 -58.18 -11.16
CA GLU A 18 -17.40 -57.94 -12.08
C GLU A 18 -16.66 -56.63 -11.74
N ASN A 19 -17.40 -55.57 -11.43
CA ASN A 19 -16.86 -54.24 -11.19
C ASN A 19 -16.64 -53.93 -9.71
N LYS A 20 -16.83 -54.91 -8.81
CA LYS A 20 -16.67 -54.79 -7.36
C LYS A 20 -17.45 -53.59 -6.77
N ILE A 21 -18.68 -53.41 -7.23
CA ILE A 21 -19.54 -52.29 -6.81
C ILE A 21 -20.29 -52.69 -5.54
N THR A 22 -20.29 -51.80 -4.53
CA THR A 22 -21.14 -51.99 -3.35
C THR A 22 -22.46 -51.28 -3.55
N LEU A 23 -23.56 -52.02 -3.57
CA LEU A 23 -24.92 -51.47 -3.64
C LEU A 23 -25.39 -50.99 -2.26
N ASN A 24 -26.25 -49.97 -2.25
CA ASN A 24 -26.84 -49.45 -1.02
C ASN A 24 -28.21 -50.07 -0.70
N LYS A 25 -28.76 -50.85 -1.63
CA LYS A 25 -30.09 -51.45 -1.56
C LYS A 25 -30.06 -52.81 -2.26
N ASP A 26 -30.92 -53.73 -1.83
CA ASP A 26 -31.16 -54.96 -2.57
C ASP A 26 -32.13 -54.70 -3.75
N TYR A 27 -31.87 -55.34 -4.88
CA TYR A 27 -32.65 -55.25 -6.10
C TYR A 27 -33.18 -56.63 -6.56
N SER A 28 -32.99 -57.69 -5.76
CA SER A 28 -33.36 -59.08 -6.08
C SER A 28 -34.84 -59.25 -6.42
N GLU A 29 -35.72 -58.62 -5.64
CA GLU A 29 -37.17 -58.64 -5.85
C GLU A 29 -37.66 -57.53 -6.79
N ALA A 30 -36.76 -56.64 -7.24
CA ALA A 30 -37.14 -55.49 -8.07
C ALA A 30 -37.18 -55.85 -9.56
N LYS A 31 -38.17 -55.32 -10.29
CA LYS A 31 -38.19 -55.36 -11.76
C LYS A 31 -37.12 -54.41 -12.32
N VAL A 32 -35.89 -54.90 -12.42
CA VAL A 32 -34.75 -54.14 -12.97
C VAL A 32 -34.93 -53.97 -14.48
N THR A 33 -34.88 -52.72 -14.93
CA THR A 33 -34.91 -52.32 -16.34
C THR A 33 -33.72 -51.42 -16.65
N ARG A 34 -33.55 -51.05 -17.92
CA ARG A 34 -32.50 -50.10 -18.34
C ARG A 34 -32.56 -48.73 -17.67
N ASP A 35 -33.75 -48.32 -17.23
CA ASP A 35 -34.02 -47.01 -16.65
C ASP A 35 -34.22 -47.08 -15.13
N THR A 36 -34.13 -48.28 -14.53
CA THR A 36 -34.09 -48.46 -13.07
C THR A 36 -32.86 -47.76 -12.49
N PHE A 37 -33.07 -46.93 -11.48
CA PHE A 37 -32.00 -46.28 -10.73
C PHE A 37 -31.33 -47.26 -9.78
N ILE A 38 -30.02 -47.37 -9.94
CA ILE A 38 -29.13 -48.18 -9.11
C ILE A 38 -28.36 -47.24 -8.19
N ASP A 39 -28.43 -47.52 -6.90
CA ASP A 39 -27.80 -46.77 -5.83
C ASP A 39 -26.66 -47.60 -5.23
N GLY A 40 -25.48 -47.01 -5.11
CA GLY A 40 -24.31 -47.68 -4.53
C GLY A 40 -23.19 -46.72 -4.16
N LYS A 41 -22.11 -47.27 -3.60
CA LYS A 41 -20.92 -46.51 -3.21
C LYS A 41 -20.08 -46.12 -4.43
N CYS A 42 -19.49 -44.92 -4.40
CA CYS A 42 -18.58 -44.48 -5.44
C CYS A 42 -17.34 -45.37 -5.52
N LEU A 43 -16.96 -45.79 -6.72
CA LEU A 43 -15.77 -46.60 -6.97
C LEU A 43 -14.44 -45.81 -6.88
N THR A 44 -14.49 -44.49 -6.65
CA THR A 44 -13.26 -43.69 -6.53
C THR A 44 -12.62 -43.91 -5.17
N THR A 45 -11.31 -44.21 -5.15
CA THR A 45 -10.51 -44.37 -3.93
C THR A 45 -10.68 -43.15 -3.01
N ASN A 46 -10.90 -43.40 -1.71
CA ASN A 46 -11.12 -42.38 -0.69
C ASN A 46 -12.33 -41.46 -0.96
N CYS A 47 -13.39 -41.98 -1.60
CA CYS A 47 -14.65 -41.28 -1.80
C CYS A 47 -15.78 -41.93 -1.01
N GLU A 48 -16.37 -41.18 -0.08
CA GLU A 48 -17.49 -41.65 0.75
C GLU A 48 -18.87 -41.35 0.13
N ASN A 49 -18.90 -40.70 -1.03
CA ASN A 49 -20.15 -40.35 -1.69
C ASN A 49 -20.79 -41.57 -2.36
N ASN A 50 -22.11 -41.50 -2.51
CA ASN A 50 -22.88 -42.48 -3.27
C ASN A 50 -23.10 -42.03 -4.71
N PHE A 51 -23.28 -43.00 -5.62
CA PHE A 51 -23.86 -42.76 -6.93
C PHE A 51 -25.33 -43.16 -6.93
N SER A 52 -26.11 -42.47 -7.75
CA SER A 52 -27.45 -42.89 -8.15
C SER A 52 -27.58 -42.68 -9.65
N LYS A 53 -27.72 -43.77 -10.41
CA LYS A 53 -27.73 -43.74 -11.88
C LYS A 53 -28.67 -44.78 -12.43
N THR A 54 -29.32 -44.48 -13.55
CA THR A 54 -30.02 -45.53 -14.31
C THR A 54 -29.05 -46.63 -14.72
N PHE A 55 -29.50 -47.88 -14.77
CA PHE A 55 -28.63 -49.02 -15.09
C PHE A 55 -27.90 -48.83 -16.43
N ARG A 56 -28.56 -48.25 -17.45
CA ARG A 56 -27.92 -47.85 -18.71
C ARG A 56 -26.77 -46.85 -18.52
N ARG A 57 -26.93 -45.86 -17.64
CA ARG A 57 -25.88 -44.85 -17.36
C ARG A 57 -24.76 -45.44 -16.52
N LEU A 58 -25.07 -46.36 -15.60
CA LEU A 58 -24.08 -47.07 -14.80
C LEU A 58 -23.10 -47.82 -15.71
N LYS A 59 -23.59 -48.59 -16.70
CA LYS A 59 -22.74 -49.27 -17.70
C LYS A 59 -21.90 -48.33 -18.56
N LYS A 60 -22.36 -47.10 -18.82
CA LYS A 60 -21.65 -46.12 -19.68
C LYS A 60 -20.62 -45.26 -18.95
N SER A 61 -20.83 -45.02 -17.66
CA SER A 61 -20.09 -44.00 -16.90
C SER A 61 -19.54 -44.51 -15.59
N GLU A 62 -19.58 -45.83 -15.40
CA GLU A 62 -19.14 -46.56 -14.21
C GLU A 62 -19.81 -46.07 -12.91
N ALA A 63 -19.49 -46.72 -11.79
CA ALA A 63 -20.04 -46.46 -10.47
C ALA A 63 -19.42 -45.22 -9.79
N PHE A 64 -19.32 -44.09 -10.49
CA PHE A 64 -18.84 -42.83 -9.90
C PHE A 64 -19.97 -41.93 -9.45
N CYS A 65 -19.82 -41.32 -8.27
CA CYS A 65 -20.70 -40.23 -7.83
C CYS A 65 -20.63 -39.03 -8.80
N GLU A 66 -21.53 -38.07 -8.63
CA GLU A 66 -21.59 -36.90 -9.50
C GLU A 66 -20.28 -36.08 -9.47
N VAL A 67 -19.70 -35.90 -8.28
CA VAL A 67 -18.45 -35.15 -8.08
C VAL A 67 -17.29 -35.82 -8.80
N CYS A 68 -17.05 -37.11 -8.54
CA CYS A 68 -15.97 -37.87 -9.19
C CYS A 68 -16.16 -37.96 -10.70
N SER A 69 -17.41 -38.12 -11.16
CA SER A 69 -17.75 -38.10 -12.60
C SER A 69 -17.39 -36.76 -13.24
N LYS A 70 -17.65 -35.64 -12.56
CA LYS A 70 -17.25 -34.30 -13.02
C LYS A 70 -15.74 -34.17 -13.11
N VAL A 71 -15.00 -34.58 -12.07
CA VAL A 71 -13.52 -34.52 -12.06
C VAL A 71 -12.91 -35.30 -13.23
N LYS A 72 -13.35 -36.55 -13.44
CA LYS A 72 -12.87 -37.37 -14.56
C LYS A 72 -13.19 -36.76 -15.92
N ARG A 73 -14.39 -36.19 -16.08
CA ARG A 73 -14.79 -35.49 -17.31
C ARG A 73 -13.89 -34.29 -17.60
N TYR A 74 -13.59 -33.48 -16.58
CA TYR A 74 -12.66 -32.35 -16.72
C TYR A 74 -11.27 -32.82 -17.14
N LYS A 75 -10.73 -33.86 -16.51
CA LYS A 75 -9.44 -34.44 -16.89
C LYS A 75 -9.43 -34.88 -18.35
N LYS A 76 -10.42 -35.67 -18.77
CA LYS A 76 -10.56 -36.12 -20.17
C LYS A 76 -10.67 -34.95 -21.16
N SER A 77 -11.41 -33.89 -20.80
CA SER A 77 -11.53 -32.69 -21.62
C SER A 77 -10.18 -31.97 -21.78
N LYS A 78 -9.41 -31.83 -20.69
CA LYS A 78 -8.06 -31.26 -20.73
C LYS A 78 -7.14 -32.09 -21.60
N ASP A 79 -7.10 -33.41 -21.39
CA ASP A 79 -6.25 -34.32 -22.15
C ASP A 79 -6.57 -34.27 -23.64
N THR A 80 -7.86 -34.21 -23.99
CA THR A 80 -8.31 -34.11 -25.39
C THR A 80 -7.92 -32.77 -26.01
N CYS A 81 -8.08 -31.68 -25.27
CA CYS A 81 -7.70 -30.35 -25.73
C CYS A 81 -6.17 -30.25 -25.92
N PHE A 82 -5.41 -30.78 -24.97
CA PHE A 82 -3.96 -30.81 -25.01
C PHE A 82 -3.45 -31.64 -26.19
N LYS A 83 -4.00 -32.83 -26.41
CA LYS A 83 -3.65 -33.68 -27.57
C LYS A 83 -3.93 -33.00 -28.91
N LYS A 84 -5.00 -32.21 -29.01
CA LYS A 84 -5.44 -31.60 -30.27
C LYS A 84 -4.80 -30.23 -30.53
N TYR A 85 -4.51 -29.47 -29.49
CA TYR A 85 -4.13 -28.05 -29.60
C TYR A 85 -2.88 -27.66 -28.80
N GLY A 86 -2.27 -28.59 -28.06
CA GLY A 86 -1.10 -28.32 -27.21
C GLY A 86 -1.39 -27.47 -25.96
N VAL A 87 -2.67 -27.19 -25.67
CA VAL A 87 -3.11 -26.34 -24.56
C VAL A 87 -4.21 -27.03 -23.76
N GLU A 88 -4.33 -26.72 -22.47
CA GLU A 88 -5.32 -27.38 -21.60
C GLU A 88 -6.75 -26.93 -21.90
N TYR A 89 -6.91 -25.72 -22.43
CA TYR A 89 -8.21 -25.11 -22.70
C TYR A 89 -8.26 -24.49 -24.08
N VAL A 90 -9.36 -24.74 -24.80
CA VAL A 90 -9.50 -24.35 -26.22
C VAL A 90 -9.38 -22.84 -26.45
N LEU A 91 -9.82 -22.01 -25.49
CA LEU A 91 -9.73 -20.54 -25.57
C LEU A 91 -8.31 -20.00 -25.31
N GLN A 92 -7.35 -20.85 -24.97
CA GLN A 92 -5.93 -20.48 -24.96
C GLN A 92 -5.36 -20.43 -26.39
N VAL A 93 -6.00 -21.12 -27.34
CA VAL A 93 -5.67 -21.00 -28.76
C VAL A 93 -6.15 -19.63 -29.25
N LYS A 94 -5.19 -18.76 -29.61
CA LYS A 94 -5.46 -17.37 -29.99
C LYS A 94 -6.48 -17.26 -31.12
N GLU A 95 -6.34 -18.05 -32.18
CA GLU A 95 -7.25 -18.04 -33.32
C GLU A 95 -8.69 -18.36 -32.95
N ILE A 96 -8.91 -19.30 -32.02
CA ILE A 96 -10.26 -19.67 -31.57
C ILE A 96 -10.83 -18.55 -30.70
N LYS A 97 -10.02 -17.99 -29.80
CA LYS A 97 -10.41 -16.85 -28.97
C LYS A 97 -10.81 -15.65 -29.83
N ASP A 98 -10.04 -15.33 -30.86
CA ASP A 98 -10.28 -14.22 -31.76
C ASP A 98 -11.55 -14.43 -32.58
N LYS A 99 -11.80 -15.65 -33.07
CA LYS A 99 -13.08 -16.03 -33.71
C LYS A 99 -14.27 -15.83 -32.77
N CYS A 100 -14.17 -16.26 -31.52
CA CYS A 100 -15.23 -16.05 -30.53
C CYS A 100 -15.49 -14.55 -30.29
N ASN A 101 -14.43 -13.76 -30.11
CA ASN A 101 -14.56 -12.31 -29.90
C ASN A 101 -15.19 -11.62 -31.12
N LYS A 102 -14.81 -12.03 -32.34
CA LYS A 102 -15.38 -11.50 -33.58
C LYS A 102 -16.89 -11.74 -33.65
N VAL A 103 -17.35 -12.95 -33.35
CA VAL A 103 -18.79 -13.29 -33.34
C VAL A 103 -19.56 -12.46 -32.30
N ILE A 104 -18.99 -12.25 -31.10
CA ILE A 104 -19.63 -11.42 -30.07
C ILE A 104 -19.76 -9.97 -30.57
N LYS A 105 -18.70 -9.43 -31.17
CA LYS A 105 -18.69 -8.08 -31.72
C LYS A 105 -19.68 -7.92 -32.88
N GLU A 106 -19.70 -8.86 -33.82
CA GLU A 106 -20.61 -8.86 -34.97
C GLU A 106 -22.09 -8.95 -34.54
N LYS A 107 -22.40 -9.80 -33.56
CA LYS A 107 -23.79 -10.08 -33.18
C LYS A 107 -24.37 -9.09 -32.16
N TYR A 108 -23.53 -8.56 -31.28
CA TYR A 108 -23.99 -7.79 -30.12
C TYR A 108 -23.34 -6.41 -30.00
N ASN A 109 -22.42 -6.05 -30.91
CA ASN A 109 -21.68 -4.79 -30.90
C ASN A 109 -21.01 -4.47 -29.55
N VAL A 110 -20.58 -5.51 -28.83
CA VAL A 110 -19.83 -5.41 -27.57
C VAL A 110 -18.58 -6.26 -27.65
N GLU A 111 -17.53 -5.91 -26.90
CA GLU A 111 -16.29 -6.71 -26.87
C GLU A 111 -16.42 -7.93 -25.96
N ASN A 112 -17.33 -7.87 -25.00
CA ASN A 112 -17.60 -8.95 -24.07
C ASN A 112 -19.10 -9.03 -23.80
N ILE A 113 -19.67 -10.23 -23.90
CA ILE A 113 -21.09 -10.46 -23.66
C ILE A 113 -21.57 -9.99 -22.28
N SER A 114 -20.66 -9.93 -21.31
CA SER A 114 -20.92 -9.41 -19.95
C SER A 114 -21.20 -7.91 -19.89
N GLN A 115 -20.91 -7.18 -20.97
CA GLN A 115 -21.20 -5.75 -21.09
C GLN A 115 -22.66 -5.48 -21.45
N LEU A 116 -23.41 -6.48 -21.95
CA LEU A 116 -24.84 -6.36 -22.22
C LEU A 116 -25.62 -6.17 -20.91
N ASP A 117 -26.54 -5.21 -20.91
CA ASP A 117 -27.29 -4.84 -19.70
C ASP A 117 -28.18 -5.99 -19.21
N GLU A 118 -28.82 -6.73 -20.12
CA GLU A 118 -29.58 -7.95 -19.77
C GLU A 118 -28.72 -8.97 -19.00
N ILE A 119 -27.44 -9.12 -19.39
CA ILE A 119 -26.51 -10.04 -18.73
C ILE A 119 -26.05 -9.47 -17.38
N LYS A 120 -25.83 -8.16 -17.27
CA LYS A 120 -25.52 -7.51 -15.98
C LYS A 120 -26.67 -7.70 -14.99
N GLU A 121 -27.91 -7.47 -15.42
CA GLU A 121 -29.10 -7.65 -14.59
C GLU A 121 -29.28 -9.10 -14.14
N LYS A 122 -29.11 -10.07 -15.05
CA LYS A 122 -29.19 -11.50 -14.69
C LYS A 122 -28.15 -11.89 -13.64
N LYS A 123 -26.94 -11.34 -13.72
CA LYS A 123 -25.89 -11.56 -12.71
C LYS A 123 -26.29 -10.99 -11.35
N ILE A 124 -26.81 -9.76 -11.32
CA ILE A 124 -27.28 -9.11 -10.08
C ILE A 124 -28.42 -9.92 -9.46
N LYS A 125 -29.45 -10.27 -10.23
CA LYS A 125 -30.59 -11.08 -9.76
C LYS A 125 -30.15 -12.43 -9.18
N THR A 126 -29.21 -13.09 -9.84
CA THR A 126 -28.66 -14.37 -9.36
C THR A 126 -27.88 -14.19 -8.06
N CYS A 127 -27.08 -13.12 -7.96
CA CYS A 127 -26.31 -12.82 -6.75
C CYS A 127 -27.21 -12.45 -5.58
N GLN A 128 -28.24 -11.63 -5.82
CA GLN A 128 -29.26 -11.29 -4.82
C GLN A 128 -29.98 -12.55 -4.32
N LYS A 129 -30.41 -13.44 -5.23
CA LYS A 129 -31.07 -14.70 -4.86
C LYS A 129 -30.20 -15.57 -3.95
N ASN A 130 -28.91 -15.68 -4.25
CA ASN A 130 -28.03 -16.62 -3.54
C ASN A 130 -27.38 -16.02 -2.28
N HIS A 131 -27.19 -14.70 -2.24
CA HIS A 131 -26.35 -14.03 -1.23
C HIS A 131 -26.96 -12.75 -0.66
N GLY A 132 -28.15 -12.33 -1.09
CA GLY A 132 -28.82 -11.11 -0.63
C GLY A 132 -28.13 -9.80 -1.04
N VAL A 133 -27.11 -9.86 -1.91
CA VAL A 133 -26.29 -8.71 -2.32
C VAL A 133 -26.17 -8.65 -3.84
N ASN A 134 -25.92 -7.45 -4.37
CA ASN A 134 -25.79 -7.24 -5.82
C ASN A 134 -24.48 -7.82 -6.36
N VAL A 135 -23.43 -7.78 -5.53
CA VAL A 135 -22.10 -8.30 -5.86
C VAL A 135 -21.66 -9.28 -4.78
N SER A 136 -21.19 -10.47 -5.19
CA SER A 136 -20.88 -11.57 -4.26
C SER A 136 -19.86 -11.17 -3.17
N PHE A 137 -18.88 -10.34 -3.51
CA PHE A 137 -17.87 -9.86 -2.56
C PHE A 137 -18.41 -8.87 -1.53
N GLU A 138 -19.65 -8.39 -1.63
CA GLU A 138 -20.29 -7.57 -0.60
C GLU A 138 -20.81 -8.44 0.55
N SER A 139 -21.14 -9.71 0.27
CA SER A 139 -21.61 -10.66 1.27
C SER A 139 -20.57 -10.90 2.35
N ASN A 140 -20.94 -10.63 3.62
CA ASN A 140 -20.07 -10.86 4.77
C ASN A 140 -19.68 -12.34 4.92
N GLU A 141 -20.57 -13.26 4.55
CA GLU A 141 -20.28 -14.70 4.55
C GLU A 141 -19.11 -15.03 3.62
N ILE A 142 -19.13 -14.50 2.40
CA ILE A 142 -18.07 -14.71 1.40
C ILE A 142 -16.78 -14.04 1.85
N LYS A 143 -16.85 -12.80 2.38
CA LYS A 143 -15.68 -12.09 2.93
C LYS A 143 -15.02 -12.90 4.05
N ASN A 144 -15.80 -13.45 4.98
CA ASN A 144 -15.27 -14.22 6.10
C ASN A 144 -14.65 -15.54 5.64
N LYS A 145 -15.29 -16.29 4.74
CA LYS A 145 -14.71 -17.51 4.14
C LYS A 145 -13.36 -17.24 3.45
N ILE A 146 -13.22 -16.08 2.79
CA ILE A 146 -11.95 -15.67 2.17
C ILE A 146 -10.89 -15.38 3.24
N LYS A 147 -11.25 -14.62 4.29
CA LYS A 147 -10.35 -14.33 5.41
C LYS A 147 -9.88 -15.60 6.10
N ASP A 148 -10.77 -16.52 6.42
CA ASP A 148 -10.45 -17.80 7.08
C ASP A 148 -9.48 -18.63 6.25
N LYS A 149 -9.66 -18.63 4.92
CA LYS A 149 -8.74 -19.31 4.00
C LYS A 149 -7.35 -18.66 3.99
N PHE A 150 -7.27 -17.34 4.06
CA PHE A 150 -5.99 -16.64 4.17
C PHE A 150 -5.31 -16.86 5.52
N ILE A 151 -6.07 -16.83 6.62
CA ILE A 151 -5.56 -17.13 7.96
C ILE A 151 -5.02 -18.56 7.98
N LYS A 152 -5.79 -19.54 7.49
CA LYS A 152 -5.36 -20.94 7.43
C LYS A 152 -4.09 -21.15 6.60
N LYS A 153 -3.91 -20.38 5.52
CA LYS A 153 -2.79 -20.57 4.58
C LYS A 153 -1.54 -19.75 4.93
N TYR A 154 -1.73 -18.54 5.45
CA TYR A 154 -0.68 -17.54 5.61
C TYR A 154 -0.59 -16.96 7.03
N GLY A 155 -1.45 -17.38 7.96
CA GLY A 155 -1.51 -16.87 9.33
C GLY A 155 -2.12 -15.47 9.47
N VAL A 156 -2.58 -14.86 8.37
CA VAL A 156 -3.09 -13.49 8.32
C VAL A 156 -4.37 -13.39 7.50
N ASP A 157 -5.24 -12.43 7.83
CA ASP A 157 -6.53 -12.17 7.16
C ASP A 157 -6.40 -11.57 5.74
N ASN A 158 -5.21 -11.08 5.40
CA ASN A 158 -4.86 -10.53 4.09
C ASN A 158 -3.46 -11.02 3.69
N PRO A 159 -3.30 -11.69 2.54
CA PRO A 159 -2.01 -12.21 2.09
C PRO A 159 -0.90 -11.15 2.03
N PHE A 160 -1.23 -9.90 1.74
CA PHE A 160 -0.25 -8.81 1.67
C PHE A 160 0.30 -8.39 3.05
N LYS A 161 -0.30 -8.83 4.15
CA LYS A 161 0.26 -8.69 5.50
C LYS A 161 1.28 -9.77 5.83
N SER A 162 1.30 -10.89 5.09
CA SER A 162 2.22 -12.00 5.33
C SER A 162 3.63 -11.61 4.90
N GLU A 163 4.60 -11.76 5.81
CA GLU A 163 6.01 -11.47 5.50
C GLU A 163 6.56 -12.32 4.35
N ILE A 164 6.14 -13.59 4.26
CA ILE A 164 6.52 -14.48 3.15
C ILE A 164 6.07 -13.89 1.80
N ILE A 165 4.87 -13.33 1.74
CA ILE A 165 4.32 -12.74 0.51
C ILE A 165 5.02 -11.42 0.21
N LYS A 166 5.27 -10.57 1.21
CA LYS A 166 6.02 -9.31 1.02
C LYS A 166 7.41 -9.57 0.45
N GLU A 167 8.13 -10.52 1.01
CA GLU A 167 9.48 -10.88 0.57
C GLU A 167 9.46 -11.48 -0.85
N THR A 168 8.47 -12.31 -1.16
CA THR A 168 8.28 -12.86 -2.51
C THR A 168 8.06 -11.74 -3.55
N ILE A 169 7.24 -10.73 -3.21
CA ILE A 169 7.00 -9.57 -4.09
C ILE A 169 8.29 -8.78 -4.30
N LYS A 170 9.02 -8.50 -3.23
CA LYS A 170 10.31 -7.79 -3.26
C LYS A 170 11.32 -8.49 -4.16
N ASN A 171 11.53 -9.79 -3.97
CA ASN A 171 12.45 -10.58 -4.79
C ASN A 171 12.02 -10.64 -6.25
N THR A 172 10.72 -10.78 -6.53
CA THR A 172 10.20 -10.76 -7.90
C THR A 172 10.47 -9.41 -8.58
N ASN A 173 10.28 -8.30 -7.87
CA ASN A 173 10.54 -6.97 -8.41
C ASN A 173 12.03 -6.73 -8.63
N LEU A 174 12.90 -7.19 -7.71
CA LEU A 174 14.35 -7.12 -7.87
C LEU A 174 14.81 -7.89 -9.11
N ILE A 175 14.33 -9.11 -9.31
CA ILE A 175 14.67 -9.93 -10.50
C ILE A 175 14.20 -9.25 -11.79
N LYS A 176 12.98 -8.69 -11.80
CA LYS A 176 12.38 -8.13 -13.02
C LYS A 176 12.87 -6.73 -13.37
N TYR A 177 13.15 -5.90 -12.36
CA TYR A 177 13.30 -4.46 -12.52
C TYR A 177 14.55 -3.89 -11.87
N GLY A 178 15.34 -4.71 -11.16
CA GLY A 178 16.52 -4.28 -10.40
C GLY A 178 16.20 -3.51 -9.11
N HIS A 179 14.92 -3.38 -8.76
CA HIS A 179 14.46 -2.58 -7.62
C HIS A 179 13.32 -3.26 -6.86
N GLU A 180 13.21 -3.00 -5.56
CA GLU A 180 12.15 -3.56 -4.71
C GLU A 180 10.76 -3.03 -5.09
N ASN A 181 10.71 -1.77 -5.54
CA ASN A 181 9.51 -1.14 -6.05
C ASN A 181 9.66 -0.83 -7.55
N PRO A 182 8.75 -1.30 -8.42
CA PRO A 182 8.80 -1.02 -9.86
C PRO A 182 8.88 0.47 -10.19
N GLN A 183 8.33 1.37 -9.36
CA GLN A 183 8.39 2.82 -9.61
C GLN A 183 9.76 3.46 -9.33
N GLN A 184 10.70 2.73 -8.71
CA GLN A 184 12.10 3.15 -8.62
C GLN A 184 12.84 2.95 -9.94
N ASN A 185 12.35 2.06 -10.81
CA ASN A 185 12.89 1.89 -12.15
C ASN A 185 12.51 3.11 -13.02
N ASN A 186 13.52 3.82 -13.54
CA ASN A 186 13.34 5.05 -14.31
C ASN A 186 12.51 4.84 -15.59
N ASP A 187 12.64 3.69 -16.26
CA ASP A 187 11.89 3.40 -17.48
C ASP A 187 10.40 3.24 -17.19
N ILE A 188 10.06 2.57 -16.09
CA ILE A 188 8.67 2.42 -15.64
C ILE A 188 8.08 3.77 -15.25
N LYS A 189 8.86 4.59 -14.53
CA LYS A 189 8.46 5.94 -14.13
C LYS A 189 8.18 6.82 -15.36
N GLN A 190 9.06 6.80 -16.36
CA GLN A 190 8.89 7.57 -17.59
C GLN A 190 7.71 7.06 -18.44
N LYS A 191 7.54 5.73 -18.56
CA LYS A 191 6.38 5.14 -19.24
C LYS A 191 5.06 5.55 -18.59
N THR A 192 5.01 5.56 -17.25
CA THR A 192 3.84 6.02 -16.49
C THR A 192 3.52 7.48 -16.80
N LYS A 193 4.53 8.36 -16.77
CA LYS A 193 4.40 9.79 -17.11
C LYS A 193 3.90 10.00 -18.54
N ASN A 194 4.51 9.32 -19.51
CA ASN A 194 4.13 9.43 -20.93
C ASN A 194 2.69 8.95 -21.17
N THR A 195 2.28 7.86 -20.52
CA THR A 195 0.90 7.36 -20.64
C THR A 195 -0.11 8.35 -20.05
N CYS A 196 0.22 8.98 -18.92
CA CYS A 196 -0.65 10.00 -18.34
C CYS A 196 -0.75 11.23 -19.24
N LEU A 197 0.37 11.70 -19.80
CA LEU A 197 0.40 12.81 -20.75
C LEU A 197 -0.44 12.51 -22.00
N GLN A 198 -0.28 11.34 -22.59
CA GLN A 198 -1.03 10.94 -23.79
C GLN A 198 -2.53 10.84 -23.55
N LYS A 199 -2.95 10.30 -22.39
CA LYS A 199 -4.37 10.06 -22.10
C LYS A 199 -5.09 11.27 -21.53
N TYR A 200 -4.37 12.11 -20.79
CA TYR A 200 -4.99 13.13 -19.95
C TYR A 200 -4.39 14.52 -20.13
N GLY A 201 -3.26 14.67 -20.83
CA GLY A 201 -2.54 15.95 -20.96
C GLY A 201 -1.74 16.36 -19.72
N TYR A 202 -1.72 15.53 -18.67
CA TYR A 202 -1.00 15.79 -17.42
C TYR A 202 -0.01 14.68 -17.12
N GLU A 203 1.12 15.02 -16.49
CA GLU A 203 2.14 14.04 -16.07
C GLU A 203 1.66 13.08 -14.97
N ASN A 204 0.61 13.49 -14.24
CA ASN A 204 0.04 12.75 -13.14
C ASN A 204 -1.47 13.00 -13.07
N VAL A 205 -2.26 11.93 -12.98
CA VAL A 205 -3.72 11.99 -12.86
C VAL A 205 -4.20 12.76 -11.62
N LEU A 206 -3.38 12.87 -10.58
CA LEU A 206 -3.70 13.63 -9.37
C LEU A 206 -3.69 15.14 -9.57
N LEU A 207 -3.15 15.62 -10.70
CA LEU A 207 -3.16 17.03 -11.09
C LEU A 207 -4.42 17.42 -11.88
N LEU A 208 -5.23 16.44 -12.31
CA LEU A 208 -6.49 16.71 -12.99
C LEU A 208 -7.42 17.47 -12.05
N GLU A 209 -7.98 18.59 -12.52
CA GLU A 209 -8.89 19.45 -11.74
C GLU A 209 -10.04 18.65 -11.13
N LYS A 210 -10.69 17.79 -11.92
CA LYS A 210 -11.76 16.89 -11.44
C LYS A 210 -11.31 15.99 -10.29
N VAL A 211 -10.07 15.49 -10.33
CA VAL A 211 -9.52 14.62 -9.27
C VAL A 211 -9.18 15.45 -8.02
N ILE A 212 -8.64 16.65 -8.20
CA ILE A 212 -8.36 17.59 -7.12
C ILE A 212 -9.66 17.94 -6.39
N GLU A 213 -10.71 18.31 -7.13
CA GLU A 213 -11.99 18.73 -6.56
C GLU A 213 -12.69 17.58 -5.84
N ASN A 214 -12.74 16.39 -6.45
CA ASN A 214 -13.29 15.20 -5.80
C ASN A 214 -12.56 14.86 -4.49
N ARG A 215 -11.24 15.03 -4.44
CA ARG A 215 -10.46 14.79 -3.21
C ARG A 215 -10.78 15.80 -2.11
N LYS A 216 -10.95 17.08 -2.46
CA LYS A 216 -11.36 18.13 -1.52
C LYS A 216 -12.76 17.86 -0.97
N GLN A 217 -13.70 17.53 -1.86
CA GLN A 217 -15.09 17.23 -1.49
C GLN A 217 -15.18 16.05 -0.51
N ILE A 218 -14.53 14.92 -0.83
CA ILE A 218 -14.51 13.74 0.07
C ILE A 218 -13.87 14.09 1.42
N CYS A 219 -12.81 14.90 1.41
CA CYS A 219 -12.15 15.33 2.63
C CYS A 219 -13.07 16.24 3.46
N PHE A 220 -13.80 17.14 2.81
CA PHE A 220 -14.75 18.04 3.42
C PHE A 220 -15.93 17.27 4.04
N GLU A 221 -16.52 16.34 3.31
CA GLU A 221 -17.62 15.47 3.81
C GLU A 221 -17.22 14.67 5.05
N LYS A 222 -15.97 14.18 5.10
CA LYS A 222 -15.50 13.34 6.21
C LYS A 222 -14.97 14.13 7.40
N TYR A 223 -14.36 15.28 7.16
CA TYR A 223 -13.54 15.98 8.16
C TYR A 223 -13.83 17.48 8.28
N GLY A 224 -14.82 18.00 7.55
CA GLY A 224 -15.19 19.42 7.54
C GLY A 224 -14.12 20.35 6.94
N THR A 225 -13.09 19.81 6.30
CA THR A 225 -11.95 20.56 5.76
C THR A 225 -11.51 20.01 4.41
N ASN A 226 -11.03 20.87 3.52
CA ASN A 226 -10.56 20.46 2.18
C ASN A 226 -9.29 19.59 2.23
N TYR A 227 -8.57 19.61 3.35
CA TYR A 227 -7.35 18.84 3.55
C TYR A 227 -7.31 18.24 4.95
N PHE A 228 -7.02 16.96 5.04
CA PHE A 228 -7.04 16.20 6.30
C PHE A 228 -6.19 16.83 7.41
N MET A 229 -5.01 17.36 7.08
CA MET A 229 -4.10 17.99 8.04
C MET A 229 -4.63 19.31 8.62
N GLN A 230 -5.65 19.92 8.01
CA GLN A 230 -6.32 21.10 8.56
C GLN A 230 -7.38 20.71 9.60
N SER A 231 -7.91 19.49 9.53
CA SER A 231 -8.85 18.97 10.52
C SER A 231 -8.19 18.78 11.88
N GLU A 232 -8.99 18.92 12.94
CA GLU A 232 -8.52 18.71 14.32
C GLU A 232 -8.04 17.26 14.53
N LEU A 233 -8.73 16.29 13.92
CA LEU A 233 -8.32 14.90 13.94
C LEU A 233 -6.92 14.70 13.32
N GLY A 234 -6.67 15.30 12.15
CA GLY A 234 -5.39 15.21 11.46
C GLY A 234 -4.24 15.83 12.25
N LYS A 235 -4.47 17.00 12.86
CA LYS A 235 -3.48 17.65 13.75
C LYS A 235 -3.15 16.80 14.97
N ASN A 236 -4.17 16.22 15.61
CA ASN A 236 -3.97 15.36 16.78
C ASN A 236 -3.24 14.06 16.45
N ILE A 237 -3.60 13.40 15.34
CA ILE A 237 -2.88 12.21 14.86
C ILE A 237 -1.41 12.53 14.58
N TYR A 238 -1.13 13.67 13.95
CA TYR A 238 0.24 14.12 13.71
C TYR A 238 1.03 14.32 15.01
N LYS A 239 0.45 15.06 15.97
CA LYS A 239 1.06 15.32 17.28
C LYS A 239 1.37 14.02 18.03
N GLN A 240 0.41 13.09 18.11
CA GLN A 240 0.59 11.79 18.76
C GLN A 240 1.66 10.95 18.07
N THR A 241 1.70 10.95 16.73
CA THR A 241 2.72 10.24 15.97
C THR A 241 4.12 10.81 16.26
N CYS A 242 4.24 12.14 16.34
CA CYS A 242 5.52 12.78 16.62
C CYS A 242 5.97 12.51 18.06
N LEU A 243 5.07 12.60 19.04
CA LEU A 243 5.35 12.26 20.43
C LEU A 243 5.81 10.81 20.56
N HIS A 244 5.12 9.87 19.90
CA HIS A 244 5.50 8.46 19.93
C HIS A 244 6.87 8.19 19.29
N LYS A 245 7.17 8.81 18.15
CA LYS A 245 8.41 8.54 17.39
C LYS A 245 9.62 9.31 17.90
N TYR A 246 9.40 10.53 18.41
CA TYR A 246 10.46 11.51 18.65
C TYR A 246 10.41 12.11 20.05
N GLY A 247 9.39 11.81 20.87
CA GLY A 247 9.21 12.40 22.20
C GLY A 247 8.78 13.87 22.19
N VAL A 248 8.53 14.46 21.01
CA VAL A 248 8.22 15.88 20.82
C VAL A 248 7.04 16.07 19.87
N GLU A 249 6.32 17.19 19.98
CA GLU A 249 5.10 17.43 19.18
C GLU A 249 5.38 17.77 17.72
N ASN A 250 6.60 18.22 17.42
CA ASN A 250 7.06 18.51 16.08
C ASN A 250 8.48 17.94 15.87
N PRO A 251 8.75 17.18 14.79
CA PRO A 251 10.07 16.62 14.53
C PRO A 251 11.18 17.67 14.41
N GLN A 252 10.87 18.92 14.04
CA GLN A 252 11.85 20.02 14.00
C GLN A 252 12.33 20.45 15.40
N GLN A 253 11.72 19.94 16.48
CA GLN A 253 12.19 20.09 17.85
C GLN A 253 13.27 19.06 18.21
N VAL A 254 13.59 18.13 17.31
CA VAL A 254 14.73 17.21 17.43
C VAL A 254 15.95 17.86 16.76
N PRO A 255 17.07 18.09 17.47
CA PRO A 255 18.24 18.79 16.93
C PRO A 255 18.78 18.21 15.62
N GLU A 256 18.81 16.87 15.51
CA GLU A 256 19.27 16.15 14.33
C GLU A 256 18.43 16.46 13.09
N ILE A 257 17.11 16.55 13.28
CA ILE A 257 16.13 16.80 12.22
C ILE A 257 16.16 18.28 11.83
N ALA A 258 16.26 19.17 12.82
CA ALA A 258 16.38 20.62 12.60
C ALA A 258 17.62 20.95 11.77
N GLU A 259 18.78 20.40 12.13
CA GLU A 259 20.03 20.63 11.40
C GLU A 259 19.95 20.07 9.97
N LYS A 260 19.37 18.86 9.80
CA LYS A 260 19.16 18.26 8.48
C LYS A 260 18.23 19.11 7.60
N GLY A 261 17.19 19.72 8.18
CA GLY A 261 16.28 20.63 7.49
C GLY A 261 16.96 21.94 7.06
N SER A 262 17.76 22.53 7.94
CA SER A 262 18.46 23.79 7.66
C SER A 262 19.53 23.65 6.57
N LYS A 263 20.26 22.51 6.52
CA LYS A 263 21.34 22.26 5.55
C LYS A 263 20.95 22.49 4.09
N ASN A 264 19.71 22.16 3.72
CA ASN A 264 19.23 22.28 2.34
C ASN A 264 18.48 23.59 2.09
N SER A 265 18.21 24.38 3.13
CA SER A 265 17.33 25.55 3.06
C SER A 265 18.09 26.84 2.74
N TYR A 266 19.37 26.93 3.09
CA TYR A 266 20.18 28.13 2.92
C TYR A 266 21.52 27.82 2.25
N ARG A 267 22.08 28.83 1.56
CA ARG A 267 23.44 28.74 1.01
C ARG A 267 24.44 28.67 2.17
N SER A 268 25.05 27.52 2.35
CA SER A 268 26.14 27.31 3.31
C SER A 268 27.39 28.11 2.89
N LYS A 269 28.09 28.64 3.89
CA LYS A 269 29.40 29.28 3.78
C LYS A 269 30.39 28.47 4.62
N LEU A 270 31.54 28.14 4.07
CA LEU A 270 32.62 27.50 4.83
C LEU A 270 33.39 28.57 5.60
N TYR A 271 33.47 28.41 6.92
CA TYR A 271 34.31 29.24 7.79
C TYR A 271 35.49 28.41 8.27
N THR A 272 36.70 28.97 8.20
CA THR A 272 37.94 28.32 8.66
C THR A 272 38.45 29.08 9.87
N PHE A 273 38.51 28.41 11.02
CA PHE A 273 39.08 28.92 12.25
C PHE A 273 40.61 29.07 12.13
N PRO A 274 41.27 29.86 13.01
CA PRO A 274 42.73 29.98 13.05
C PRO A 274 43.47 28.63 13.14
N SER A 275 42.92 27.62 13.82
CA SER A 275 43.49 26.27 13.87
C SER A 275 43.43 25.49 12.55
N GLY A 276 42.70 25.99 11.55
CA GLY A 276 42.37 25.25 10.33
C GLY A 276 41.09 24.42 10.43
N LYS A 277 40.45 24.33 11.61
CA LYS A 277 39.13 23.69 11.75
C LYS A 277 38.10 24.40 10.87
N GLN A 278 37.27 23.63 10.17
CA GLN A 278 36.24 24.17 9.28
C GLN A 278 34.84 23.86 9.77
N ILE A 279 33.96 24.85 9.70
CA ILE A 279 32.53 24.70 9.98
C ILE A 279 31.68 25.30 8.88
N SER A 280 30.50 24.73 8.67
CA SER A 280 29.47 25.27 7.77
C SER A 280 28.63 26.28 8.53
N CYS A 281 28.63 27.52 8.07
CA CYS A 281 27.87 28.63 8.64
C CYS A 281 26.81 29.14 7.65
N GLN A 282 25.87 29.94 8.14
CA GLN A 282 24.85 30.59 7.31
C GLN A 282 24.79 32.10 7.58
N GLY A 283 24.15 32.83 6.66
CA GLY A 283 23.88 34.27 6.85
C GLY A 283 25.11 35.11 7.19
N TYR A 284 25.06 35.78 8.35
CA TYR A 284 26.10 36.69 8.85
C TYR A 284 26.98 36.07 9.96
N GLU A 285 26.80 34.78 10.27
CA GLU A 285 27.59 34.06 11.28
C GLU A 285 29.11 34.18 11.05
N PRO A 286 29.67 34.15 9.82
CA PRO A 286 31.10 34.35 9.62
C PRO A 286 31.65 35.68 10.15
N PHE A 287 30.85 36.75 10.10
CA PHE A 287 31.25 38.06 10.65
C PHE A 287 31.25 38.03 12.18
N ALA A 288 30.25 37.38 12.78
CA ALA A 288 30.18 37.19 14.22
C ALA A 288 31.35 36.36 14.75
N LEU A 289 31.65 35.25 14.10
CA LEU A 289 32.81 34.41 14.44
C LEU A 289 34.13 35.17 14.32
N ASN A 290 34.31 35.96 13.25
CA ASN A 290 35.50 36.80 13.10
C ASN A 290 35.64 37.83 14.23
N LYS A 291 34.55 38.49 14.62
CA LYS A 291 34.56 39.43 15.74
C LYS A 291 34.95 38.74 17.05
N LEU A 292 34.35 37.59 17.35
CA LEU A 292 34.64 36.83 18.57
C LEU A 292 36.11 36.39 18.64
N ILE A 293 36.65 35.90 17.53
CA ILE A 293 38.03 35.39 17.48
C ILE A 293 39.06 36.53 17.43
N LYS A 294 38.84 37.55 16.60
CA LYS A 294 39.86 38.58 16.31
C LYS A 294 39.79 39.77 17.25
N ASP A 295 38.58 40.20 17.59
CA ASP A 295 38.38 41.42 18.38
C ASP A 295 38.24 41.10 19.87
N GLU A 296 37.46 40.06 20.20
CA GLU A 296 37.19 39.64 21.59
C GLU A 296 38.17 38.56 22.08
N LEU A 297 39.03 38.04 21.20
CA LEU A 297 40.08 37.06 21.52
C LEU A 297 39.55 35.79 22.22
N ILE A 298 38.34 35.36 21.90
CA ILE A 298 37.74 34.12 22.41
C ILE A 298 38.47 32.91 21.83
N ASN A 299 38.79 31.93 22.68
CA ASN A 299 39.38 30.68 22.21
C ASN A 299 38.36 29.91 21.36
N GLU A 300 38.74 29.53 20.14
CA GLU A 300 37.88 28.79 19.21
C GLU A 300 37.36 27.45 19.76
N THR A 301 38.05 26.82 20.73
CA THR A 301 37.58 25.58 21.37
C THR A 301 36.38 25.82 22.28
N ASP A 302 36.16 27.06 22.70
CA ASP A 302 35.03 27.48 23.54
C ASP A 302 33.87 28.04 22.70
N ILE A 303 33.97 28.02 21.37
CA ILE A 303 32.87 28.44 20.48
C ILE A 303 32.11 27.20 20.00
N VAL A 304 30.87 27.09 20.46
CA VAL A 304 29.96 26.00 20.10
C VAL A 304 28.89 26.49 19.13
N THR A 305 28.73 25.79 18.00
CA THR A 305 27.73 26.11 16.98
C THR A 305 26.96 24.86 16.57
N GLY A 306 25.79 25.08 15.96
CA GLY A 306 24.94 24.03 15.41
C GLY A 306 23.95 23.45 16.41
N ALA A 307 22.73 23.17 15.93
CA ALA A 307 21.58 22.81 16.77
C ALA A 307 21.80 21.62 17.71
N LYS A 308 22.65 20.66 17.33
CA LYS A 308 22.97 19.47 18.14
C LYS A 308 23.90 19.76 19.31
N ASN A 309 24.69 20.82 19.23
CA ASN A 309 25.78 21.09 20.17
C ASN A 309 25.44 22.21 21.15
N VAL A 310 24.47 23.06 20.82
CA VAL A 310 24.03 24.17 21.67
C VAL A 310 22.90 23.74 22.62
N PRO A 311 22.73 24.40 23.77
CA PRO A 311 21.60 24.16 24.65
C PRO A 311 20.25 24.35 23.95
N ILE A 312 19.26 23.52 24.33
CA ILE A 312 17.89 23.62 23.81
C ILE A 312 17.10 24.56 24.71
N ILE A 313 16.66 25.70 24.16
CA ILE A 313 15.87 26.68 24.89
C ILE A 313 14.40 26.51 24.55
N TRP A 314 13.57 26.19 25.54
CA TRP A 314 12.12 26.08 25.37
C TRP A 314 11.45 27.41 25.70
N TYR A 315 10.55 27.85 24.83
CA TYR A 315 9.77 29.08 25.02
C TYR A 315 8.35 28.90 24.48
N ASN A 316 7.40 29.69 24.98
CA ASN A 316 6.05 29.74 24.43
C ASN A 316 5.90 31.02 23.60
N ASP A 317 5.19 30.94 22.47
CA ASP A 317 4.77 32.13 21.75
C ASP A 317 3.57 32.81 22.43
N GLU A 318 3.15 33.95 21.89
CA GLU A 318 1.99 34.72 22.39
C GLU A 318 0.68 33.92 22.39
N THR A 319 0.59 32.85 21.59
CA THR A 319 -0.58 31.96 21.54
C THR A 319 -0.50 30.83 22.57
N GLY A 320 0.56 30.78 23.39
CA GLY A 320 0.84 29.73 24.36
C GLY A 320 1.41 28.45 23.75
N LYS A 321 1.77 28.47 22.45
CA LYS A 321 2.33 27.30 21.77
C LYS A 321 3.81 27.14 22.11
N LYS A 322 4.20 25.93 22.48
CA LYS A 322 5.57 25.58 22.87
C LYS A 322 6.49 25.41 21.65
N HIS A 323 7.62 26.10 21.68
CA HIS A 323 8.69 26.07 20.68
C HIS A 323 10.03 25.77 21.32
N CYS A 324 10.99 25.35 20.50
CA CYS A 324 12.40 25.24 20.90
C CYS A 324 13.24 26.21 20.07
N HIS A 325 14.31 26.70 20.69
CA HIS A 325 15.28 27.57 20.07
C HIS A 325 16.68 26.96 20.24
N TYR A 326 17.39 26.89 19.12
CA TYR A 326 18.82 26.61 19.04
C TYR A 326 19.51 27.91 18.67
N VAL A 327 20.39 28.40 19.55
CA VAL A 327 21.14 29.63 19.32
C VAL A 327 22.19 29.43 18.22
N ASP A 328 22.49 30.50 17.48
CA ASP A 328 23.51 30.48 16.43
C ASP A 328 24.92 30.17 16.99
N ILE A 329 25.31 30.81 18.10
CA ILE A 329 26.61 30.64 18.76
C ILE A 329 26.43 30.57 20.29
N PHE A 330 27.10 29.62 20.94
CA PHE A 330 27.18 29.49 22.39
C PHE A 330 28.65 29.46 22.86
N ILE A 331 28.95 30.21 23.92
CA ILE A 331 30.27 30.31 24.55
C ILE A 331 30.15 29.80 26.00
N PRO A 332 30.44 28.51 26.25
CA PRO A 332 30.23 27.87 27.55
C PRO A 332 30.94 28.55 28.70
N SER A 333 32.22 28.95 28.54
CA SER A 333 32.98 29.56 29.65
C SER A 333 32.38 30.87 30.15
N GLN A 334 31.59 31.56 29.32
CA GLN A 334 30.96 32.83 29.64
C GLN A 334 29.46 32.69 29.92
N ASN A 335 28.90 31.48 29.82
CA ASN A 335 27.47 31.22 29.80
C ASN A 335 26.71 32.14 28.81
N ARG A 336 27.35 32.42 27.66
CA ARG A 336 26.94 33.48 26.73
C ARG A 336 26.41 32.91 25.43
N MET A 337 25.27 33.42 24.99
CA MET A 337 24.52 33.05 23.80
C MET A 337 24.47 34.23 22.85
N ILE A 338 24.79 34.00 21.58
CA ILE A 338 24.79 35.05 20.55
C ILE A 338 23.92 34.60 19.39
N GLU A 339 22.84 35.32 19.17
CA GLU A 339 21.93 35.15 18.04
C GLU A 339 22.26 36.18 16.95
N VAL A 340 22.59 35.70 15.76
CA VAL A 340 23.02 36.53 14.64
C VAL A 340 21.84 36.78 13.71
N LYS A 341 21.54 38.06 13.45
CA LYS A 341 20.42 38.46 12.59
C LYS A 341 20.83 39.53 11.60
N SER A 342 20.15 39.56 10.46
CA SER A 342 20.22 40.69 9.54
C SER A 342 19.25 41.78 9.99
N THR A 343 19.48 43.04 9.58
CA THR A 343 18.53 44.15 9.80
C THR A 343 17.11 43.76 9.37
N TRP A 344 16.96 43.17 8.18
CA TRP A 344 15.67 42.73 7.65
C TRP A 344 14.99 41.67 8.52
N THR A 345 15.74 40.67 9.01
CA THR A 345 15.19 39.60 9.85
C THR A 345 14.79 40.13 11.23
N ALA A 346 15.59 41.03 11.80
CA ALA A 346 15.33 41.64 13.09
C ALA A 346 14.05 42.49 13.07
N GLU A 347 13.79 43.21 11.97
CA GLU A 347 12.55 43.98 11.78
C GLU A 347 11.33 43.07 11.58
N LYS A 348 11.45 42.04 10.74
CA LYS A 348 10.32 41.15 10.41
C LYS A 348 9.88 40.23 11.54
N LYS A 349 10.78 39.83 12.45
CA LYS A 349 10.53 38.82 13.49
C LYS A 349 10.81 39.32 14.90
N LYS A 350 10.64 40.62 15.12
CA LYS A 350 11.05 41.33 16.34
C LYS A 350 10.57 40.62 17.61
N ASP A 351 9.27 40.34 17.72
CA ASP A 351 8.68 39.81 18.96
C ASP A 351 9.19 38.39 19.30
N ASN A 352 9.28 37.52 18.29
CA ASN A 352 9.82 36.16 18.45
C ASN A 352 11.29 36.13 18.87
N ILE A 353 12.08 37.13 18.49
CA ILE A 353 13.50 37.20 18.89
C ILE A 353 13.61 37.53 20.38
N PHE A 354 12.75 38.44 20.87
CA PHE A 354 12.74 38.83 22.28
C PHE A 354 12.24 37.72 23.20
N LEU A 355 11.23 36.95 22.79
CA LEU A 355 10.75 35.79 23.57
C LEU A 355 11.85 34.75 23.79
N LYS A 356 12.69 34.51 22.78
CA LYS A 356 13.85 33.61 22.89
C LYS A 356 14.91 34.15 23.84
N GLN A 357 15.20 35.44 23.73
CA GLN A 357 16.15 36.11 24.61
C GLN A 357 15.68 36.05 26.06
N GLU A 358 14.41 36.37 26.32
CA GLU A 358 13.81 36.31 27.66
C GLU A 358 13.84 34.88 28.22
N ALA A 359 13.41 33.88 27.44
CA ALA A 359 13.45 32.48 27.87
C ALA A 359 14.88 32.02 28.20
N SER A 360 15.87 32.46 27.43
CA SER A 360 17.28 32.14 27.68
C SER A 360 17.81 32.83 28.95
N LYS A 361 17.47 34.12 29.14
CA LYS A 361 17.84 34.88 30.35
C LYS A 361 17.23 34.28 31.61
N ASN A 362 15.98 33.83 31.54
CA ASN A 362 15.30 33.15 32.66
C ASN A 362 15.97 31.82 33.04
N LEU A 363 16.68 31.17 32.11
CA LEU A 363 17.51 29.99 32.37
C LEU A 363 18.93 30.34 32.84
N GLY A 364 19.25 31.63 33.00
CA GLY A 364 20.53 32.13 33.50
C GLY A 364 21.58 32.45 32.44
N TYR A 365 21.26 32.32 31.15
CA TYR A 365 22.20 32.63 30.06
C TYR A 365 22.32 34.14 29.82
N LEU A 366 23.54 34.61 29.57
CA LEU A 366 23.76 35.93 28.98
C LEU A 366 23.40 35.84 27.50
N TYR A 367 22.41 36.58 27.02
CA TYR A 367 21.89 36.41 25.66
C TYR A 367 21.92 37.71 24.86
N GLU A 368 22.72 37.73 23.80
CA GLU A 368 22.91 38.86 22.92
C GLU A 368 22.34 38.61 21.52
N ILE A 369 21.75 39.64 20.93
CA ILE A 369 21.30 39.64 19.54
C ILE A 369 22.17 40.60 18.76
N TRP A 370 22.95 40.06 17.83
CA TRP A 370 23.84 40.83 16.96
C TRP A 370 23.19 41.07 15.61
N VAL A 371 22.86 42.33 15.33
CA VAL A 371 22.19 42.72 14.09
C VAL A 371 23.20 43.31 13.11
N TYR A 372 23.36 42.63 11.97
CA TYR A 372 24.28 42.99 10.90
C TYR A 372 23.56 43.68 9.74
N ASN A 373 24.19 44.73 9.18
CA ASN A 373 23.79 45.30 7.90
C ASN A 373 24.33 44.50 6.71
N ASN A 374 23.96 44.89 5.49
CA ASN A 374 24.42 44.25 4.25
C ASN A 374 25.94 44.33 4.00
N LYS A 375 26.66 45.21 4.70
CA LYS A 375 28.13 45.32 4.66
C LYS A 375 28.83 44.41 5.67
N GLY A 376 28.08 43.65 6.47
CA GLY A 376 28.66 42.79 7.51
C GLY A 376 29.14 43.55 8.75
N THR A 377 28.66 44.77 8.96
CA THR A 377 28.93 45.56 10.17
C THR A 377 27.77 45.42 11.15
N ILE A 378 28.09 45.27 12.45
CA ILE A 378 27.07 45.32 13.51
C ILE A 378 26.50 46.73 13.58
N VAL A 379 25.18 46.84 13.43
CA VAL A 379 24.45 48.11 13.57
C VAL A 379 23.65 48.19 14.86
N LYS A 380 23.39 47.04 15.50
CA LYS A 380 22.71 46.98 16.80
C LYS A 380 23.16 45.73 17.55
N CYS A 381 23.54 45.91 18.80
CA CYS A 381 23.70 44.83 19.76
C CYS A 381 22.62 44.99 20.83
N ILE A 382 21.85 43.93 21.09
CA ILE A 382 20.78 43.94 22.09
C ILE A 382 21.12 42.86 23.11
N SER A 383 21.43 43.27 24.33
CA SER A 383 21.85 42.38 25.43
C SER A 383 20.74 42.08 26.42
#